data_AF-A0A2E4RQ05-F1
#
_entry.id   AF-A0A2E4RQ05-F1
#
_cell.length_a   1.000
_cell.length_b   1.000
_cell.length_c   1.000
_cell.angle_alpha   90.00
_cell.angle_beta   90.00
_cell.angle_gamma   90.00
#
_symmetry.space_group_name_H-M   'P 1'
#
loop_
_entity.id
_entity.type
_entity.pdbx_description
1 polymer ?
#
loop_
_entity_poly.entity_id
_entity_poly.type
_entity_poly.pdbx_seq_one_letter_code
_entity_poly.pdbx_strand_id
1 'polypeptide(L)'
;MSLDDLNREQKRLLKRQGALDEKGAPTRAPRQVNRNRVGPRQYLREVRDEMRKVAWPERPEVVRYSLIVLVTVVVYTAYVSGLDFGLGSLMRWFYA
;
A
#
# COMPACT_ATOMS: atom_id res chain seq x y z
N MET A 1 33.03 30.99 -25.42
CA MET A 1 34.13 30.07 -25.81
C MET A 1 33.67 29.31 -27.04
N SER A 2 34.27 29.56 -28.21
CA SER A 2 33.88 28.90 -29.47
C SER A 2 34.27 27.42 -29.46
N LEU A 3 33.48 26.55 -30.12
CA LEU A 3 33.78 25.12 -30.27
C LEU A 3 35.01 24.85 -31.16
N ASP A 4 35.54 25.90 -31.80
CA ASP A 4 36.61 25.80 -32.77
C ASP A 4 37.98 25.57 -32.12
N ASP A 5 38.16 25.95 -30.85
CA ASP A 5 39.41 25.79 -30.08
C ASP A 5 39.54 24.47 -29.31
N LEU A 6 38.59 23.54 -29.49
CA LEU A 6 38.60 22.26 -28.76
C LEU A 6 39.69 21.32 -29.28
N ASN A 7 40.54 20.85 -28.36
CA ASN A 7 41.58 19.87 -28.64
C ASN A 7 40.98 18.55 -29.15
N ARG A 8 41.69 17.82 -30.04
CA ARG A 8 41.22 16.57 -30.67
C ARG A 8 40.79 15.51 -29.66
N GLU A 9 41.43 15.49 -28.50
CA GLU A 9 41.08 14.67 -27.33
C GLU A 9 39.69 15.03 -26.76
N GLN A 10 39.41 16.33 -26.59
CA GLN A 10 38.14 16.82 -26.05
C GLN A 10 36.98 16.53 -27.00
N LYS A 11 37.20 16.65 -28.32
CA LYS A 11 36.19 16.28 -29.33
C LYS A 11 35.86 14.77 -29.30
N ARG A 12 36.85 13.91 -29.02
CA ARG A 12 36.62 12.46 -28.85
C ARG A 12 35.88 12.12 -27.56
N LEU A 13 36.15 12.83 -26.46
CA LEU A 13 35.43 12.69 -25.20
C LEU A 13 33.96 13.11 -25.34
N LEU A 14 33.69 14.24 -25.99
CA LEU A 14 32.34 14.72 -26.26
C LEU A 14 31.56 13.76 -27.18
N LYS A 15 32.24 13.14 -28.17
CA LYS A 15 31.67 12.07 -29.01
C LYS A 15 31.39 10.79 -28.21
N ARG A 16 32.29 10.38 -27.30
CA ARG A 16 32.08 9.24 -26.40
C ARG A 16 30.95 9.47 -25.40
N GLN A 17 30.75 10.72 -24.98
CA GLN A 17 29.65 11.12 -24.10
C GLN A 17 28.29 11.21 -24.83
N GLY A 18 28.24 10.87 -26.14
CA GLY A 18 27.01 10.92 -26.94
C GLY A 18 26.45 12.33 -27.11
N ALA A 19 27.25 13.35 -26.77
CA ALA A 19 26.84 14.75 -26.78
C ALA A 19 27.01 15.41 -28.17
N LEU A 20 27.66 14.75 -29.12
CA LEU A 20 27.88 15.24 -30.48
C LEU A 20 27.52 14.17 -31.52
N ASP A 21 26.78 14.55 -32.54
CA ASP A 21 26.39 13.69 -33.66
C ASP A 21 27.58 13.52 -34.62
N GLU A 22 27.50 12.61 -35.61
CA GLU A 22 28.59 12.36 -36.56
C GLU A 22 29.03 13.60 -37.34
N LYS A 23 28.15 14.61 -37.43
CA LYS A 23 28.38 15.91 -38.07
C LYS A 23 28.90 17.00 -37.12
N GLY A 24 29.25 16.67 -35.87
CA GLY A 24 29.83 17.61 -34.89
C GLY A 24 28.84 18.60 -34.28
N ALA A 25 27.54 18.40 -34.49
CA ALA A 25 26.47 19.19 -33.86
C ALA A 25 26.09 18.57 -32.50
N PRO A 26 25.70 19.36 -31.49
CA PRO A 26 25.28 18.83 -30.19
C PRO A 26 24.05 17.92 -30.33
N THR A 27 24.23 16.62 -30.04
CA THR A 27 23.13 15.66 -30.02
C THR A 27 22.24 15.99 -28.83
N ARG A 28 20.94 16.09 -29.13
CA ARG A 28 19.82 16.43 -28.25
C ARG A 28 20.09 16.05 -26.78
N ALA A 29 20.05 17.08 -25.92
CA ALA A 29 20.24 16.97 -24.48
C ALA A 29 19.56 15.72 -23.89
N PRO A 30 20.19 15.04 -22.91
CA PRO A 30 19.63 13.83 -22.30
C PRO A 30 18.18 14.11 -21.90
N ARG A 31 17.26 13.28 -22.41
CA ARG A 31 15.83 13.38 -22.08
C ARG A 31 15.74 13.24 -20.56
N GLN A 32 15.55 14.37 -19.88
CA GLN A 32 15.37 14.40 -18.44
C GLN A 32 14.13 13.55 -18.15
N VAL A 33 14.35 12.33 -17.70
CA VAL A 33 13.27 11.50 -17.14
C VAL A 33 12.94 12.19 -15.83
N ASN A 34 12.00 13.13 -15.91
CA ASN A 34 11.48 13.85 -14.77
C ASN A 34 10.78 12.81 -13.90
N ARG A 35 11.55 12.24 -12.97
CA ARG A 35 11.08 11.21 -12.06
C ARG A 35 10.26 11.95 -11.02
N ASN A 36 9.04 12.33 -11.42
CA ASN A 36 8.01 12.90 -10.57
C ASN A 36 7.76 11.88 -9.46
N ARG A 37 8.48 12.00 -8.36
CA ARG A 37 8.17 11.32 -7.11
C ARG A 37 6.86 11.90 -6.64
N VAL A 38 5.85 11.05 -6.48
CA VAL A 38 4.57 11.45 -5.93
C VAL A 38 4.80 12.08 -4.55
N GLY A 39 4.42 13.34 -4.40
CA GLY A 39 4.54 14.03 -3.12
C GLY A 39 3.51 13.46 -2.12
N PRO A 40 3.73 13.61 -0.81
CA PRO A 40 2.80 13.11 0.21
C PRO A 40 1.37 13.68 0.05
N ARG A 41 1.23 14.92 -0.43
CA ARG A 41 -0.08 15.51 -0.77
C ARG A 41 -0.78 14.81 -1.93
N GLN A 42 -0.02 14.39 -2.94
CA GLN A 42 -0.55 13.66 -4.08
C GLN A 42 -0.96 12.24 -3.68
N TYR A 43 -0.12 11.56 -2.89
CA TYR A 43 -0.42 10.24 -2.35
C TYR A 43 -1.72 10.20 -1.53
N LEU A 44 -1.92 11.16 -0.61
CA LEU A 44 -3.15 11.23 0.19
C LEU A 44 -4.40 11.47 -0.67
N ARG A 45 -4.26 12.23 -1.75
CA ARG A 45 -5.35 12.46 -2.70
C ARG A 45 -5.69 11.17 -3.45
N GLU A 46 -4.68 10.44 -3.92
CA GLU A 46 -4.84 9.14 -4.57
C GLU A 46 -5.49 8.12 -3.63
N VAL A 47 -5.06 8.05 -2.36
CA VAL A 47 -5.69 7.19 -1.33
C VAL A 47 -7.15 7.55 -1.12
N ARG A 48 -7.48 8.84 -0.99
CA ARG A 48 -8.88 9.26 -0.84
C ARG A 48 -9.72 8.87 -2.05
N ASP A 49 -9.17 9.03 -3.25
CA ASP A 49 -9.89 8.70 -4.48
C ASP A 49 -10.08 7.17 -4.62
N GLU A 50 -9.15 6.35 -4.11
CA GLU A 50 -9.30 4.89 -4.01
C GLU A 50 -10.28 4.46 -2.91
N MET A 51 -10.24 5.11 -1.75
CA MET A 51 -11.18 4.86 -0.64
C MET A 51 -12.64 5.13 -1.02
N ARG A 52 -12.89 5.99 -2.01
CA ARG A 52 -14.24 6.21 -2.57
C ARG A 52 -14.76 5.03 -3.39
N LYS A 53 -13.88 4.13 -3.85
CA LYS A 53 -14.26 2.88 -4.53
C LYS A 53 -14.61 1.77 -3.55
N VAL A 54 -14.26 1.92 -2.28
CA VAL A 54 -14.62 0.96 -1.24
C VAL A 54 -16.12 1.08 -1.00
N ALA A 55 -16.85 0.00 -1.33
CA ALA A 55 -18.26 -0.11 -1.01
C ALA A 55 -18.41 -0.28 0.51
N TRP A 56 -18.79 0.79 1.19
CA TRP A 56 -19.13 0.74 2.60
C TRP A 56 -20.50 0.09 2.76
N PRO A 57 -20.64 -0.84 3.73
CA PRO A 57 -21.88 -1.59 3.91
C PRO A 57 -23.01 -0.68 4.36
N GLU A 58 -24.24 -1.08 4.03
CA GLU A 58 -25.42 -0.38 4.52
C GLU A 58 -25.62 -0.63 6.01
N ARG A 59 -26.07 0.39 6.75
CA ARG A 59 -26.40 0.28 8.19
C ARG A 59 -27.23 -0.95 8.57
N PRO A 60 -28.32 -1.32 7.86
CA PRO A 60 -29.09 -2.53 8.18
C PRO A 60 -28.28 -3.82 8.07
N GLU A 61 -27.34 -3.92 7.13
CA GLU A 61 -26.51 -5.11 6.95
C GLU A 61 -25.55 -5.28 8.14
N VAL A 62 -24.89 -4.20 8.55
CA VAL A 62 -24.01 -4.20 9.73
C VAL A 62 -24.77 -4.64 10.98
N VAL A 63 -25.98 -4.10 11.20
CA VAL A 63 -26.81 -4.47 12.36
C VAL A 63 -27.18 -5.94 12.34
N ARG A 64 -27.56 -6.49 11.17
CA ARG A 64 -27.91 -7.92 11.05
C ARG A 64 -26.72 -8.81 11.38
N TYR A 65 -25.54 -8.53 10.83
CA TYR A 65 -24.35 -9.33 11.12
C TYR A 65 -23.91 -9.20 12.57
N SER A 66 -23.96 -8.00 13.16
CA SER A 66 -23.68 -7.82 14.59
C SER A 66 -24.66 -8.59 15.48
N LEU A 67 -25.95 -8.62 15.13
CA LEU A 67 -26.96 -9.37 15.87
C LEU A 67 -26.70 -10.88 15.83
N ILE A 68 -26.34 -11.43 14.66
CA ILE A 68 -25.99 -12.85 14.51
C ILE A 68 -24.80 -13.20 15.40
N VAL A 69 -23.75 -12.37 15.37
CA VAL A 69 -22.56 -12.58 16.22
C VAL A 69 -22.94 -12.50 17.70
N LEU A 70 -23.74 -11.50 18.10
CA LEU A 70 -24.19 -11.32 19.48
C LEU A 70 -24.93 -12.56 20.00
N VAL A 71 -25.90 -13.07 19.23
CA VAL A 71 -26.66 -14.28 19.59
C VAL A 71 -25.73 -15.49 19.70
N THR A 72 -24.81 -15.64 18.75
CA THR A 72 -23.85 -16.76 18.75
C THR A 72 -22.96 -16.73 19.99
N VAL A 73 -22.44 -15.56 20.36
CA VAL A 73 -21.64 -15.38 21.59
C VAL A 73 -22.45 -15.75 22.82
N VAL A 74 -23.69 -15.26 22.95
CA VAL A 74 -24.56 -15.58 24.09
C VAL A 74 -24.81 -17.08 24.22
N VAL A 75 -25.06 -17.78 23.10
CA VAL A 75 -25.26 -19.23 23.09
C VAL A 75 -24.01 -19.96 23.56
N TYR A 76 -22.83 -19.62 23.04
CA TYR A 76 -21.58 -20.25 23.48
C TYR A 76 -21.24 -19.95 24.93
N THR A 77 -21.46 -18.72 25.40
CA THR A 77 -21.26 -18.36 26.81
C THR A 77 -22.17 -19.19 27.71
N ALA A 78 -23.47 -19.30 27.37
CA ALA A 78 -24.41 -20.12 28.12
C ALA A 78 -24.02 -21.61 28.11
N TYR A 79 -23.58 -22.13 26.96
CA TYR A 79 -23.12 -23.50 26.82
C TYR A 79 -21.89 -23.80 27.70
N VAL A 80 -20.84 -22.99 27.59
CA VAL A 80 -19.61 -23.15 28.39
C VAL A 80 -19.93 -23.01 29.87
N SER A 81 -20.68 -21.97 30.26
CA SER A 81 -21.07 -21.78 31.65
C SER A 81 -21.89 -22.95 32.19
N GLY A 82 -22.82 -23.49 31.40
CA GLY A 82 -23.60 -24.67 31.77
C GLY A 82 -22.72 -25.91 31.97
N LEU A 83 -21.74 -26.11 31.10
CA LEU A 83 -20.75 -27.19 31.26
C LEU A 83 -19.89 -26.99 32.50
N ASP A 84 -19.40 -25.78 32.77
CA ASP A 84 -18.59 -25.48 33.95
C ASP A 84 -19.37 -25.75 35.25
N PHE A 85 -20.64 -25.35 35.31
CA PHE A 85 -21.51 -25.64 36.45
C PHE A 85 -21.83 -27.14 36.58
N GLY A 86 -22.09 -27.82 35.47
CA GLY A 86 -22.38 -29.25 35.44
C GLY A 86 -21.20 -30.09 35.90
N LEU A 87 -20.03 -29.87 35.28
CA LEU A 87 -18.78 -30.54 35.62
C LEU A 87 -18.32 -30.18 37.03
N GLY A 88 -18.41 -28.91 37.43
CA GLY A 88 -18.06 -28.48 38.79
C GLY A 88 -18.93 -29.14 39.86
N SER A 89 -20.22 -29.32 39.58
CA SER A 89 -21.13 -30.02 40.50
C SER A 89 -20.86 -31.52 40.56
N LEU A 90 -20.59 -32.15 39.42
CA LEU A 90 -20.22 -33.57 39.34
C LEU A 90 -18.89 -33.85 40.06
N MET A 91 -17.90 -32.97 39.87
CA MET A 91 -16.61 -33.06 40.54
C MET A 91 -16.76 -32.94 42.06
N ARG A 92 -17.54 -31.97 42.55
CA ARG A 92 -17.82 -31.84 43.98
C ARG A 92 -18.48 -33.08 44.57
N TRP A 93 -19.39 -33.71 43.84
CA TRP A 93 -20.01 -34.97 44.27
C TRP A 93 -19.00 -36.12 44.32
N PHE A 94 -18.08 -36.20 43.35
CA PHE A 94 -17.08 -37.26 43.30
C PHE A 94 -16.00 -37.15 44.40
N TYR A 95 -15.66 -35.93 44.83
CA TYR A 95 -14.65 -35.66 45.85
C TYR A 95 -15.24 -35.45 47.26
N ALA A 96 -16.56 -35.60 47.42
CA ALA A 96 -17.26 -35.59 48.71
C ALA A 96 -17.42 -37.03 49.23
#